data_AF-A0A550D5J5-F1
#
_entry.id   AF-A0A550D5J5-F1
#
_cell.length_a   1.000
_cell.length_b   1.000
_cell.length_c   1.000
_cell.angle_alpha   90.00
_cell.angle_beta   90.00
_cell.angle_gamma   90.00
#
_symmetry.space_group_name_H-M   'P 1'
#
loop_
_entity.id
_entity.type
_entity.pdbx_description
1 polymer ?
#
loop_
_entity_poly.entity_id
_entity_poly.type
_entity_poly.pdbx_seq_one_letter_code
_entity_poly.pdbx_strand_id
1 'polypeptide(L)'
;MKILIIAPLTDLSQRVEKYIPLDIINWGRSPVEIESKYSFLAEKTYLKQDKHDVKVLVLIPSKLRDKQNITFNTYEELLNKLYSLFRDQEIEKIDVIPFEDTVNLGTSLFFSYVSIYKTLRETLPNLILLDISHAESAFSSLVQQSLEVAMNDILLTYSEKMYFGIISSKDTGEIQTISHFVKDVNSVSLFQYLLRELKIFRTEKQVKLPQIMGRSEIKKFAFSITNCFPLLALHSIEDVKDLMSEEEFEKFLMSNMQIKDGKIYFDVELLEGATYYVLGVHLINRYRAKNPYSIENLRNILTISPLPCRRIGNEILDDLLASINYLLKNVKISGEYSLSSISSLLRLTVGEIAREKENILDLIRRHKKDCSDEVNLNGLGLDPNSTIINIEDKITIYYSSECIDKIMGKIRDFLNE
;
A
#
# COMPACT_ATOMS: atom_id res chain seq x y z
N MET A 1 -24.03 -7.31 -4.69
CA MET A 1 -22.56 -7.08 -4.61
C MET A 1 -22.31 -5.58 -4.49
N LYS A 2 -21.22 -5.15 -3.85
CA LYS A 2 -20.77 -3.74 -3.92
C LYS A 2 -19.85 -3.57 -5.13
N ILE A 3 -20.17 -2.62 -6.00
CA ILE A 3 -19.46 -2.37 -7.25
C ILE A 3 -19.04 -0.91 -7.29
N LEU A 4 -17.76 -0.67 -7.60
CA LEU A 4 -17.25 0.66 -7.90
C LEU A 4 -16.95 0.74 -9.39
N ILE A 5 -17.62 1.65 -10.09
CA ILE A 5 -17.28 2.01 -11.46
C ILE A 5 -16.35 3.24 -11.40
N ILE A 6 -15.18 3.13 -12.03
CA ILE A 6 -14.23 4.23 -12.20
C ILE A 6 -14.24 4.59 -13.69
N ALA A 7 -14.53 5.84 -14.00
CA ALA A 7 -14.64 6.31 -15.37
C ALA A 7 -13.73 7.53 -15.59
N PRO A 8 -12.53 7.36 -16.18
CA PRO A 8 -11.82 8.48 -16.77
C PRO A 8 -12.69 9.10 -17.88
N LEU A 9 -12.78 10.43 -17.90
CA LEU A 9 -13.64 11.15 -18.83
C LEU A 9 -12.93 12.35 -19.45
N THR A 10 -12.60 12.24 -20.73
CA THR A 10 -11.96 13.31 -21.51
C THR A 10 -12.83 13.83 -22.65
N ASP A 11 -13.92 13.13 -22.97
CA ASP A 11 -14.88 13.52 -23.99
C ASP A 11 -16.28 13.65 -23.39
N LEU A 12 -16.91 14.80 -23.61
CA LEU A 12 -18.27 15.03 -23.15
C LEU A 12 -19.23 14.76 -24.30
N SER A 13 -19.82 13.56 -24.29
CA SER A 13 -20.92 13.28 -25.20
C SER A 13 -22.05 14.28 -24.97
N GLN A 14 -22.55 14.90 -26.04
CA GLN A 14 -23.80 15.67 -25.99
C GLN A 14 -25.02 14.84 -26.40
N ARG A 15 -24.80 13.56 -26.77
CA ARG A 15 -25.83 12.69 -27.33
C ARG A 15 -26.14 11.55 -26.36
N VAL A 16 -27.42 11.23 -26.28
CA VAL A 16 -27.87 9.98 -25.68
C VAL A 16 -27.69 8.89 -26.74
N GLU A 17 -26.99 7.83 -26.37
CA GLU A 17 -26.74 6.65 -27.20
C GLU A 17 -27.32 5.43 -26.51
N LYS A 18 -27.54 4.37 -27.28
CA LYS A 18 -27.89 3.06 -26.75
C LYS A 18 -26.62 2.28 -26.47
N TYR A 19 -26.53 1.79 -25.26
CA TYR A 19 -25.42 0.95 -24.81
C TYR A 19 -25.93 -0.45 -24.50
N ILE A 20 -25.12 -1.46 -24.84
CA ILE A 20 -25.31 -2.84 -24.37
C ILE A 20 -24.34 -3.06 -23.20
N PRO A 21 -24.83 -3.11 -21.94
CA PRO A 21 -23.98 -3.28 -20.76
C PRO A 21 -23.29 -4.64 -20.70
N LEU A 22 -22.32 -4.77 -19.79
CA LEU A 22 -21.68 -6.04 -19.49
C LEU A 22 -22.57 -6.90 -18.58
N ASP A 23 -22.86 -8.13 -18.99
CA ASP A 23 -23.42 -9.13 -18.08
C ASP A 23 -22.30 -9.79 -17.27
N ILE A 24 -21.94 -9.16 -16.16
CA ILE A 24 -20.89 -9.62 -15.25
C ILE A 24 -21.28 -10.86 -14.43
N ILE A 25 -22.56 -11.28 -14.47
CA ILE A 25 -23.06 -12.46 -13.74
C ILE A 25 -22.92 -13.69 -14.63
N ASN A 26 -23.44 -13.62 -15.86
CA ASN A 26 -23.44 -14.74 -16.79
C ASN A 26 -22.26 -14.73 -17.76
N TRP A 27 -21.38 -13.72 -17.68
CA TRP A 27 -20.21 -13.56 -18.54
C TRP A 27 -20.58 -13.57 -20.03
N GLY A 28 -21.68 -12.90 -20.35
CA GLY A 28 -22.29 -12.90 -21.67
C GLY A 28 -22.63 -11.50 -22.16
N ARG A 29 -23.32 -11.46 -23.30
CA ARG A 29 -23.89 -10.24 -23.83
C ARG A 29 -25.15 -9.89 -23.05
N SER A 30 -25.26 -8.66 -22.55
CA SER A 30 -26.50 -8.23 -21.90
C SER A 30 -27.67 -8.33 -22.88
N PRO A 31 -28.83 -8.87 -22.45
CA PRO A 31 -30.02 -8.93 -23.28
C PRO A 31 -30.73 -7.57 -23.38
N VAL A 32 -30.22 -6.53 -22.71
CA VAL A 32 -30.86 -5.22 -22.58
C VAL A 32 -30.00 -4.14 -23.23
N GLU A 33 -30.66 -3.22 -23.92
CA GLU A 33 -30.08 -1.96 -24.36
C GLU A 33 -30.54 -0.84 -23.42
N ILE A 34 -29.60 -0.01 -22.98
CA ILE A 34 -29.87 1.13 -22.09
C ILE A 34 -29.49 2.42 -22.79
N GLU A 35 -30.45 3.34 -22.89
CA GLU A 35 -30.21 4.70 -23.36
C GLU A 35 -29.53 5.52 -22.26
N SER A 36 -28.36 6.07 -22.58
CA SER A 36 -27.57 6.84 -21.64
C SER A 36 -26.69 7.85 -22.36
N LYS A 37 -26.20 8.85 -21.64
CA LYS A 37 -25.19 9.79 -22.15
C LYS A 37 -23.79 9.17 -22.18
N TYR A 38 -23.52 8.24 -21.26
CA TYR A 38 -22.23 7.57 -21.11
C TYR A 38 -22.40 6.07 -20.84
N SER A 39 -21.41 5.28 -21.24
CA SER A 39 -21.36 3.83 -21.06
C SER A 39 -21.40 3.45 -19.58
N PHE A 40 -20.58 4.10 -18.75
CA PHE A 40 -20.52 3.81 -17.31
C PHE A 40 -21.85 4.10 -16.58
N LEU A 41 -22.65 5.04 -17.07
CA LEU A 41 -23.99 5.30 -16.54
C LEU A 41 -25.01 4.25 -17.02
N ALA A 42 -24.88 3.75 -18.25
CA ALA A 42 -25.67 2.61 -18.70
C ALA A 42 -25.35 1.37 -17.87
N GLU A 43 -24.06 1.08 -17.65
CA GLU A 43 -23.58 0.00 -16.81
C GLU A 43 -24.11 0.13 -15.38
N LYS A 44 -24.01 1.32 -14.77
CA LYS A 44 -24.61 1.60 -13.46
C LYS A 44 -26.10 1.28 -13.42
N THR A 45 -26.84 1.72 -14.43
CA THR A 45 -28.30 1.53 -14.50
C THR A 45 -28.65 0.04 -14.55
N TYR A 46 -27.97 -0.72 -15.42
CA TYR A 46 -28.13 -2.17 -15.54
C TYR A 46 -27.84 -2.89 -14.22
N LEU A 47 -26.67 -2.64 -13.63
CA LEU A 47 -26.24 -3.31 -12.40
C LEU A 47 -27.14 -2.96 -11.20
N LYS A 48 -27.70 -1.74 -11.16
CA LYS A 48 -28.70 -1.38 -10.14
C LYS A 48 -30.03 -2.11 -10.35
N GLN A 49 -30.47 -2.35 -11.59
CA GLN A 49 -31.66 -3.17 -11.88
C GLN A 49 -31.47 -4.62 -11.38
N ASP A 50 -30.25 -5.14 -11.46
CA ASP A 50 -29.84 -6.43 -10.89
C ASP A 50 -29.56 -6.39 -9.37
N LYS A 51 -30.03 -5.33 -8.69
CA LYS A 51 -29.98 -5.17 -7.22
C LYS A 51 -28.56 -5.15 -6.65
N HIS A 52 -27.59 -4.65 -7.41
CA HIS A 52 -26.25 -4.37 -6.88
C HIS A 52 -26.17 -2.97 -6.25
N ASP A 53 -25.26 -2.82 -5.29
CA ASP A 53 -24.89 -1.52 -4.72
C ASP A 53 -23.77 -0.93 -5.58
N VAL A 54 -24.10 0.05 -6.41
CA VAL A 54 -23.20 0.58 -7.44
C VAL A 54 -22.93 2.06 -7.19
N LYS A 55 -21.63 2.39 -7.08
CA LYS A 55 -21.14 3.77 -6.99
C LYS A 55 -20.27 4.10 -8.20
N VAL A 56 -20.29 5.35 -8.62
CA VAL A 56 -19.47 5.85 -9.73
C VAL A 56 -18.49 6.92 -9.25
N LEU A 57 -17.22 6.75 -9.58
CA LEU A 57 -16.18 7.76 -9.51
C LEU A 57 -15.83 8.19 -10.94
N VAL A 58 -16.07 9.45 -11.27
CA VAL A 58 -15.62 10.04 -12.53
C VAL A 58 -14.35 10.84 -12.28
N LEU A 59 -13.30 10.57 -13.06
CA LEU A 59 -12.06 11.33 -13.04
C LEU A 59 -11.99 12.18 -14.30
N ILE A 60 -11.74 13.48 -14.14
CA ILE A 60 -11.74 14.43 -15.25
C ILE A 60 -10.40 15.15 -15.30
N PRO A 61 -9.69 15.21 -16.44
CA PRO A 61 -8.46 15.98 -16.52
C PRO A 61 -8.76 17.49 -16.58
N SER A 62 -7.90 18.31 -15.96
CA SER A 62 -7.99 19.78 -16.07
C SER A 62 -7.94 20.27 -17.52
N LYS A 63 -7.27 19.53 -18.42
CA LYS A 63 -7.24 19.77 -19.88
C LYS A 63 -8.61 19.72 -20.55
N LEU A 64 -9.64 19.11 -19.94
CA LEU A 64 -10.99 19.10 -20.49
C LEU A 64 -11.53 20.53 -20.73
N ARG A 65 -11.06 21.51 -19.98
CA ARG A 65 -11.40 22.93 -20.16
C ARG A 65 -11.19 23.43 -21.59
N ASP A 66 -10.18 22.91 -22.29
CA ASP A 66 -9.81 23.37 -23.63
C ASP A 66 -10.92 23.01 -24.63
N LYS A 67 -11.50 21.82 -24.48
CA LYS A 67 -12.66 21.37 -25.28
C LYS A 67 -13.94 22.15 -24.96
N GLN A 68 -14.03 22.75 -23.78
CA GLN A 68 -15.20 23.47 -23.30
C GLN A 68 -15.05 25.00 -23.37
N ASN A 69 -13.92 25.49 -23.90
CA ASN A 69 -13.56 26.91 -23.93
C ASN A 69 -13.69 27.60 -22.56
N ILE A 70 -13.35 26.89 -21.49
CA ILE A 70 -13.43 27.40 -20.12
C ILE A 70 -12.20 28.23 -19.81
N THR A 71 -12.43 29.51 -19.50
CA THR A 71 -11.43 30.41 -18.91
C THR A 71 -11.52 30.39 -17.39
N PHE A 72 -10.41 30.62 -16.69
CA PHE A 72 -10.39 30.68 -15.23
C PHE A 72 -9.15 31.42 -14.74
N ASN A 73 -9.24 32.04 -13.55
CA ASN A 73 -8.13 32.71 -12.89
C ASN A 73 -7.75 32.06 -11.55
N THR A 74 -8.62 31.20 -11.01
CA THR A 74 -8.37 30.42 -9.79
C THR A 74 -8.73 28.96 -10.01
N TYR A 75 -8.11 28.06 -9.25
CA TYR A 75 -8.37 26.63 -9.42
C TYR A 75 -9.79 26.27 -8.98
N GLU A 76 -10.28 26.92 -7.92
CA GLU A 76 -11.67 26.78 -7.49
C GLU A 76 -12.66 27.19 -8.59
N GLU A 77 -12.38 28.26 -9.33
CA GLU A 77 -13.20 28.65 -10.48
C GLU A 77 -13.21 27.57 -11.57
N LEU A 78 -12.05 26.98 -11.89
CA LEU A 78 -11.94 25.87 -12.83
C LEU A 78 -12.77 24.67 -12.36
N LEU A 79 -12.61 24.26 -11.10
CA LEU A 79 -13.35 23.15 -10.49
C LEU A 79 -14.86 23.39 -10.61
N ASN A 80 -15.34 24.55 -10.16
CA ASN A 80 -16.76 24.89 -10.20
C ASN A 80 -17.33 24.87 -11.62
N LYS A 81 -16.59 25.37 -12.61
CA LYS A 81 -17.01 25.33 -14.02
C LYS A 81 -17.05 23.91 -14.56
N LEU A 82 -16.03 23.09 -14.30
CA LEU A 82 -16.01 21.69 -14.74
C LEU A 82 -17.12 20.88 -14.08
N TYR A 83 -17.32 21.00 -12.76
CA TYR A 83 -18.41 20.32 -12.05
C TYR A 83 -19.79 20.73 -12.56
N SER A 84 -19.96 21.99 -12.99
CA SER A 84 -21.23 22.47 -13.52
C SER A 84 -21.71 21.70 -14.76
N LEU A 85 -20.78 21.09 -15.53
CA LEU A 85 -21.07 20.30 -16.73
C LEU A 85 -21.80 18.98 -16.42
N PHE A 86 -21.86 18.60 -15.14
CA PHE A 86 -22.39 17.32 -14.66
C PHE A 86 -23.56 17.44 -13.69
N ARG A 87 -24.05 18.66 -13.41
CA ARG A 87 -25.11 18.89 -12.40
C ARG A 87 -26.37 18.05 -12.61
N ASP A 88 -26.73 17.79 -13.86
CA ASP A 88 -27.95 17.05 -14.22
C ASP A 88 -27.71 15.55 -14.43
N GLN A 89 -26.59 15.01 -13.94
CA GLN A 89 -26.22 13.62 -14.12
C GLN A 89 -26.19 12.89 -12.78
N GLU A 90 -26.67 11.65 -12.76
CA GLU A 90 -26.59 10.79 -11.57
C GLU A 90 -25.18 10.27 -11.36
N ILE A 91 -24.25 11.13 -10.97
CA ILE A 91 -22.86 10.77 -10.64
C ILE A 91 -22.61 11.04 -9.16
N GLU A 92 -22.17 10.02 -8.42
CA GLU A 92 -21.92 10.12 -6.97
C GLU A 92 -20.70 10.98 -6.64
N LYS A 93 -19.61 10.84 -7.39
CA LYS A 93 -18.35 11.55 -7.13
C LYS A 93 -17.63 11.91 -8.42
N ILE A 94 -17.17 13.15 -8.50
CA ILE A 94 -16.39 13.67 -9.60
C ILE A 94 -15.15 14.34 -9.02
N ASP A 95 -13.98 13.89 -9.45
CA ASP A 95 -12.71 14.52 -9.06
C ASP A 95 -12.00 15.05 -10.32
N VAL A 96 -11.55 16.31 -10.24
CA VAL A 96 -10.77 16.93 -11.30
C VAL A 96 -9.29 16.68 -11.00
N ILE A 97 -8.62 16.01 -11.92
CA ILE A 97 -7.20 15.70 -11.84
C ILE A 97 -6.41 16.79 -12.59
N PRO A 98 -5.43 17.45 -11.95
CA PRO A 98 -4.46 18.28 -12.68
C PRO A 98 -3.73 17.42 -13.71
N PHE A 99 -4.10 17.53 -14.98
CA PHE A 99 -3.56 16.74 -16.08
C PHE A 99 -3.67 17.56 -17.36
N GLU A 100 -2.56 18.19 -17.73
CA GLU A 100 -2.40 19.05 -18.89
C GLU A 100 -0.91 19.17 -19.21
N ASP A 101 -0.56 19.77 -20.34
CA ASP A 101 0.82 19.76 -20.85
C ASP A 101 1.84 20.45 -19.93
N THR A 102 1.39 21.29 -19.01
CA THR A 102 2.21 22.04 -18.04
C THR A 102 2.32 21.36 -16.68
N VAL A 103 1.69 20.19 -16.49
CA VAL A 103 1.69 19.44 -15.23
C VAL A 103 2.40 18.11 -15.42
N ASN A 104 3.37 17.83 -14.54
CA ASN A 104 4.08 16.55 -14.55
C ASN A 104 3.15 15.33 -14.40
N LEU A 105 3.49 14.24 -15.09
CA LEU A 105 2.81 12.96 -14.96
C LEU A 105 2.82 12.43 -13.52
N GLY A 106 3.91 12.59 -12.76
CA GLY A 106 4.00 12.16 -11.37
C GLY A 106 3.01 12.90 -10.46
N THR A 107 2.81 14.20 -10.68
CA THR A 107 1.79 15.00 -9.98
C THR A 107 0.39 14.50 -10.33
N SER A 108 0.12 14.29 -11.61
CA SER A 108 -1.17 13.80 -12.10
C SER A 108 -1.50 12.40 -11.56
N LEU A 109 -0.49 11.52 -11.51
CA LEU A 109 -0.55 10.16 -10.98
C LEU A 109 -0.91 10.20 -9.49
N PHE A 110 -0.26 11.07 -8.72
CA PHE A 110 -0.53 11.22 -7.28
C PHE A 110 -1.98 11.65 -7.01
N PHE A 111 -2.48 12.70 -7.67
CA PHE A 111 -3.86 13.16 -7.48
C PHE A 111 -4.88 12.09 -7.87
N SER A 112 -4.63 11.39 -8.99
CA SER A 112 -5.48 10.27 -9.43
C SER A 112 -5.46 9.13 -8.43
N TYR A 113 -4.28 8.74 -7.93
CA TYR A 113 -4.13 7.71 -6.90
C TYR A 113 -4.88 8.08 -5.62
N VAL A 114 -4.72 9.31 -5.10
CA VAL A 114 -5.38 9.75 -3.86
C VAL A 114 -6.90 9.71 -4.00
N SER A 115 -7.43 10.18 -5.13
CA SER A 115 -8.87 10.14 -5.41
C SER A 115 -9.42 8.71 -5.43
N ILE A 116 -8.74 7.80 -6.14
CA ILE A 116 -9.15 6.40 -6.23
C ILE A 116 -8.99 5.70 -4.88
N TYR A 117 -7.87 5.89 -4.19
CA TYR A 117 -7.59 5.30 -2.87
C TYR A 117 -8.65 5.67 -1.84
N LYS A 118 -8.96 6.98 -1.70
CA LYS A 118 -9.99 7.48 -0.79
C LYS A 118 -11.35 6.83 -1.12
N THR A 119 -11.69 6.74 -2.40
CA THR A 119 -12.96 6.14 -2.83
C THR A 119 -13.00 4.62 -2.59
N LEU A 120 -11.91 3.89 -2.85
CA LEU A 120 -11.83 2.45 -2.54
C LEU A 120 -12.00 2.20 -1.03
N ARG A 121 -11.36 3.03 -0.20
CA ARG A 121 -11.47 2.94 1.27
C ARG A 121 -12.88 3.23 1.78
N GLU A 122 -13.56 4.22 1.20
CA GLU A 122 -14.94 4.58 1.56
C GLU A 122 -15.96 3.55 1.10
N THR A 123 -15.73 2.90 -0.04
CA THR A 123 -16.71 2.03 -0.68
C THR A 123 -16.53 0.54 -0.35
N LEU A 124 -15.28 0.11 -0.17
CA LEU A 124 -14.87 -1.29 0.00
C LEU A 124 -15.58 -2.21 -1.00
N PRO A 125 -15.35 -2.01 -2.32
CA PRO A 125 -16.09 -2.71 -3.36
C PRO A 125 -15.61 -4.16 -3.47
N ASN A 126 -16.50 -5.06 -3.88
CA ASN A 126 -16.13 -6.43 -4.24
C ASN A 126 -15.62 -6.52 -5.68
N LEU A 127 -16.14 -5.64 -6.55
CA LEU A 127 -15.79 -5.56 -7.97
C LEU A 127 -15.50 -4.11 -8.35
N ILE A 128 -14.42 -3.92 -9.10
CA ILE A 128 -14.02 -2.65 -9.68
C ILE A 128 -14.19 -2.73 -11.20
N LEU A 129 -14.98 -1.83 -11.77
CA LEU A 129 -15.13 -1.69 -13.22
C LEU A 129 -14.43 -0.40 -13.66
N LEU A 130 -13.32 -0.52 -14.40
CA LEU A 130 -12.66 0.62 -15.03
C LEU A 130 -13.17 0.77 -16.46
N ASP A 131 -14.09 1.71 -16.68
CA ASP A 131 -14.65 2.01 -18.00
C ASP A 131 -13.85 3.12 -18.68
N ILE A 132 -13.06 2.75 -19.69
CA ILE A 132 -12.19 3.69 -20.43
C ILE A 132 -12.82 4.23 -21.73
N SER A 133 -14.11 3.97 -21.97
CA SER A 133 -14.79 4.24 -23.24
C SER A 133 -14.78 5.71 -23.67
N HIS A 134 -14.73 6.64 -22.72
CA HIS A 134 -14.86 8.08 -22.97
C HIS A 134 -13.58 8.86 -22.62
N ALA A 135 -12.45 8.17 -22.58
CA ALA A 135 -11.16 8.76 -22.27
C ALA A 135 -10.09 8.50 -23.34
N GLU A 136 -9.31 9.54 -23.62
CA GLU A 136 -8.10 9.46 -24.42
C GLU A 136 -7.07 8.52 -23.76
N SER A 137 -6.32 7.79 -24.59
CA SER A 137 -5.42 6.72 -24.14
C SER A 137 -4.44 7.16 -23.05
N ALA A 138 -3.88 8.37 -23.15
CA ALA A 138 -2.91 8.86 -22.15
C ALA A 138 -3.53 9.02 -20.75
N PHE A 139 -4.76 9.55 -20.66
CA PHE A 139 -5.44 9.73 -19.39
C PHE A 139 -5.97 8.40 -18.85
N SER A 140 -6.48 7.53 -19.73
CA SER A 140 -6.88 6.16 -19.38
C SER A 140 -5.71 5.36 -18.79
N SER A 141 -4.52 5.43 -19.40
CA SER A 141 -3.32 4.77 -18.89
C SER A 141 -2.89 5.32 -17.52
N LEU A 142 -2.95 6.64 -17.32
CA LEU A 142 -2.65 7.25 -16.01
C LEU A 142 -3.61 6.75 -14.93
N VAL A 143 -4.91 6.72 -15.20
CA VAL A 143 -5.94 6.27 -14.26
C VAL A 143 -5.80 4.77 -13.98
N GLN A 144 -5.48 3.95 -14.99
CA GLN A 144 -5.21 2.53 -14.80
C GLN A 144 -3.99 2.31 -13.89
N GLN A 145 -2.89 3.04 -14.10
CA GLN A 145 -1.71 2.98 -13.23
C GLN A 145 -2.06 3.42 -11.80
N SER A 146 -2.84 4.50 -11.66
CA SER A 146 -3.29 5.02 -10.37
C SER A 146 -4.15 4.00 -9.61
N LEU A 147 -5.07 3.33 -10.32
CA LEU A 147 -5.90 2.27 -9.78
C LEU A 147 -5.06 1.10 -9.29
N GLU A 148 -4.04 0.69 -10.05
CA GLU A 148 -3.16 -0.40 -9.66
C GLU A 148 -2.47 -0.10 -8.32
N VAL A 149 -1.92 1.10 -8.17
CA VAL A 149 -1.24 1.53 -6.94
C VAL A 149 -2.23 1.64 -5.78
N ALA A 150 -3.41 2.22 -6.00
CA ALA A 150 -4.43 2.36 -4.96
C ALA A 150 -4.95 1.01 -4.46
N MET A 151 -5.17 0.05 -5.37
CA MET A 151 -5.55 -1.32 -4.98
C MET A 151 -4.46 -2.01 -4.18
N ASN A 152 -3.19 -1.89 -4.60
CA ASN A 152 -2.07 -2.48 -3.86
C ASN A 152 -1.98 -1.95 -2.45
N ASP A 153 -2.14 -0.64 -2.30
CA ASP A 153 -2.17 0.01 -1.01
C ASP A 153 -3.28 -0.55 -0.12
N ILE A 154 -4.51 -0.62 -0.63
CA ILE A 154 -5.63 -1.14 0.17
C ILE A 154 -5.41 -2.61 0.57
N LEU A 155 -4.98 -3.46 -0.37
CA LEU A 155 -4.70 -4.88 -0.12
C LEU A 155 -3.62 -5.07 0.97
N LEU A 156 -2.54 -4.29 0.90
CA LEU A 156 -1.43 -4.39 1.85
C LEU A 156 -1.75 -3.72 3.20
N THR A 157 -2.40 -2.56 3.20
CA THR A 157 -2.64 -1.75 4.41
C THR A 157 -3.84 -2.26 5.20
N TYR A 158 -4.95 -2.62 4.55
CA TYR A 158 -6.20 -2.99 5.22
C TYR A 158 -6.44 -4.50 5.26
N SER A 159 -5.53 -5.30 4.70
CA SER A 159 -5.67 -6.77 4.65
C SER A 159 -6.96 -7.23 3.95
N GLU A 160 -7.40 -6.44 2.96
CA GLU A 160 -8.48 -6.86 2.07
C GLU A 160 -8.07 -8.14 1.33
N LYS A 161 -9.00 -9.10 1.26
CA LYS A 161 -8.64 -10.44 0.78
C LYS A 161 -8.35 -10.45 -0.72
N MET A 162 -9.13 -9.69 -1.49
CA MET A 162 -9.11 -9.78 -2.95
C MET A 162 -9.93 -8.66 -3.57
N TYR A 163 -9.47 -8.17 -4.73
CA TYR A 163 -10.27 -7.41 -5.68
C TYR A 163 -10.46 -8.20 -6.96
N PHE A 164 -11.67 -8.13 -7.50
CA PHE A 164 -11.93 -8.48 -8.88
C PHE A 164 -12.04 -7.18 -9.71
N GLY A 165 -11.33 -7.11 -10.82
CA GLY A 165 -11.31 -5.93 -11.67
C GLY A 165 -11.59 -6.28 -13.12
N ILE A 166 -12.34 -5.41 -13.78
CA ILE A 166 -12.63 -5.48 -15.22
C ILE A 166 -12.26 -4.14 -15.83
N ILE A 167 -11.53 -4.17 -16.94
CA ILE A 167 -11.32 -3.01 -17.80
C ILE A 167 -12.24 -3.16 -18.99
N SER A 168 -13.07 -2.15 -19.24
CA SER A 168 -14.07 -2.16 -20.30
C SER A 168 -13.93 -0.95 -21.23
N SER A 169 -14.36 -1.14 -22.48
CA SER A 169 -14.45 -0.07 -23.47
C SER A 169 -15.65 -0.29 -24.37
N LYS A 170 -16.15 0.80 -24.93
CA LYS A 170 -17.21 0.81 -25.94
C LYS A 170 -16.65 0.47 -27.31
N ASP A 171 -17.30 -0.47 -28.00
CA ASP A 171 -17.16 -0.69 -29.43
C ASP A 171 -18.55 -0.71 -30.09
N THR A 172 -18.81 0.21 -31.02
CA THR A 172 -20.10 0.35 -31.74
C THR A 172 -21.38 0.35 -30.86
N GLY A 173 -21.27 0.82 -29.60
CA GLY A 173 -22.38 0.87 -28.62
C GLY A 173 -22.42 -0.34 -27.68
N GLU A 174 -21.69 -1.40 -27.96
CA GLU A 174 -21.50 -2.51 -27.03
C GLU A 174 -20.37 -2.18 -26.04
N ILE A 175 -20.61 -2.35 -24.74
CA ILE A 175 -19.56 -2.29 -23.73
C ILE A 175 -18.91 -3.67 -23.70
N GLN A 176 -17.61 -3.72 -24.01
CA GLN A 176 -16.84 -4.95 -24.09
C GLN A 176 -15.79 -5.00 -22.99
N THR A 177 -15.55 -6.21 -22.47
CA THR A 177 -14.43 -6.46 -21.57
C THR A 177 -13.14 -6.52 -22.38
N ILE A 178 -12.22 -5.59 -22.13
CA ILE A 178 -10.87 -5.63 -22.70
C ILE A 178 -10.00 -6.62 -21.93
N SER A 179 -10.09 -6.55 -20.60
CA SER A 179 -9.33 -7.43 -19.71
C SER A 179 -10.03 -7.56 -18.37
N HIS A 180 -9.72 -8.64 -17.66
CA HIS A 180 -10.13 -8.84 -16.28
C HIS A 180 -8.93 -9.32 -15.46
N PHE A 181 -8.96 -9.05 -14.17
CA PHE A 181 -7.91 -9.48 -13.25
C PHE A 181 -8.48 -9.81 -11.88
N VAL A 182 -7.81 -10.71 -11.20
CA VAL A 182 -7.99 -10.98 -9.77
C VAL A 182 -6.71 -10.52 -9.09
N LYS A 183 -6.83 -9.64 -8.08
CA LYS A 183 -5.69 -9.17 -7.31
C LYS A 183 -5.89 -9.47 -5.84
N ASP A 184 -4.93 -10.17 -5.24
CA ASP A 184 -4.89 -10.44 -3.81
C ASP A 184 -3.58 -9.92 -3.21
N VAL A 185 -3.43 -9.97 -1.88
CA VAL A 185 -2.21 -9.55 -1.19
C VAL A 185 -0.96 -10.31 -1.66
N ASN A 186 -1.10 -11.54 -2.17
CA ASN A 186 0.02 -12.39 -2.62
C ASN A 186 0.54 -11.97 -3.99
N SER A 187 -0.31 -11.34 -4.80
CA SER A 187 0.05 -10.82 -6.13
C SER A 187 0.83 -9.51 -6.08
N VAL A 188 0.98 -8.88 -4.91
CA VAL A 188 1.66 -7.58 -4.76
C VAL A 188 3.14 -7.76 -4.44
N SER A 189 4.02 -7.18 -5.26
CA SER A 189 5.47 -7.18 -5.02
C SER A 189 5.96 -5.85 -4.47
N LEU A 190 6.24 -5.78 -3.17
CA LEU A 190 6.74 -4.56 -2.51
C LEU A 190 8.05 -4.04 -3.10
N PHE A 191 8.90 -4.93 -3.63
CA PHE A 191 10.15 -4.56 -4.29
C PHE A 191 9.92 -3.60 -5.47
N GLN A 192 8.85 -3.82 -6.24
CA GLN A 192 8.55 -3.00 -7.42
C GLN A 192 8.17 -1.55 -7.06
N TYR A 193 7.73 -1.31 -5.82
CA TYR A 193 7.19 -0.02 -5.41
C TYR A 193 8.13 0.74 -4.46
N LEU A 194 8.65 0.07 -3.42
CA LEU A 194 9.29 0.76 -2.30
C LEU A 194 10.82 0.68 -2.30
N LEU A 195 11.41 -0.22 -3.11
CA LEU A 195 12.87 -0.35 -3.24
C LEU A 195 13.45 0.42 -4.43
N ARG A 196 12.61 0.97 -5.30
CA ARG A 196 13.03 1.87 -6.38
C ARG A 196 13.58 3.19 -5.84
N GLU A 197 14.13 4.00 -6.75
CA GLU A 197 14.58 5.34 -6.41
C GLU A 197 13.40 6.25 -6.03
N LEU A 198 13.21 6.47 -4.73
CA LEU A 198 12.20 7.39 -4.18
C LEU A 198 12.65 8.86 -4.29
N LYS A 199 12.82 9.35 -5.52
CA LYS A 199 12.82 10.79 -5.77
C LYS A 199 11.37 11.25 -5.81
N ILE A 200 11.05 12.29 -5.05
CA ILE A 200 9.66 12.70 -4.80
C ILE A 200 9.33 14.05 -5.42
N PHE A 201 10.28 14.99 -5.43
CA PHE A 201 10.05 16.35 -5.92
C PHE A 201 11.06 16.78 -6.97
N ARG A 202 10.58 17.60 -7.91
CA ARG A 202 11.38 18.45 -8.80
C ARG A 202 10.92 19.90 -8.61
N THR A 203 11.84 20.86 -8.72
CA THR A 203 11.51 22.28 -8.58
C THR A 203 12.05 23.06 -9.77
N GLU A 204 11.26 24.01 -10.28
CA GLU A 204 11.71 24.98 -11.29
C GLU A 204 12.15 26.31 -10.65
N LYS A 205 11.74 26.56 -9.39
CA LYS A 205 12.08 27.77 -8.63
C LYS A 205 12.76 27.43 -7.30
N GLN A 206 13.21 28.45 -6.58
CA GLN A 206 13.67 28.28 -5.19
C GLN A 206 12.48 28.16 -4.25
N VAL A 207 11.87 26.97 -4.19
CA VAL A 207 10.89 26.60 -3.17
C VAL A 207 11.58 25.84 -2.06
N LYS A 208 11.26 26.15 -0.80
CA LYS A 208 11.70 25.34 0.34
C LYS A 208 10.93 24.03 0.34
N LEU A 209 11.56 22.96 -0.16
CA LEU A 209 11.00 21.62 -0.11
C LEU A 209 10.86 21.16 1.35
N PRO A 210 9.80 20.44 1.70
CA PRO A 210 9.70 19.82 3.01
C PRO A 210 10.79 18.76 3.14
N GLN A 211 11.31 18.60 4.36
CA GLN A 211 12.20 17.49 4.67
C GLN A 211 11.35 16.22 4.74
N ILE A 212 11.33 15.45 3.66
CA ILE A 212 10.60 14.19 3.63
C ILE A 212 11.38 13.14 4.42
N MET A 213 10.92 12.90 5.64
CA MET A 213 11.45 11.89 6.55
C MET A 213 10.96 10.48 6.16
N GLY A 214 11.67 9.45 6.62
CA GLY A 214 11.22 8.07 6.52
C GLY A 214 11.53 7.36 5.20
N ARG A 215 12.14 8.00 4.19
CA ARG A 215 12.48 7.32 2.93
C ARG A 215 13.44 6.14 3.12
N SER A 216 14.45 6.32 3.97
CA SER A 216 15.42 5.26 4.26
C SER A 216 14.73 4.12 5.01
N GLU A 217 13.83 4.45 5.92
CA GLU A 217 13.11 3.53 6.77
C GLU A 217 12.06 2.73 5.99
N ILE A 218 11.34 3.38 5.06
CA ILE A 218 10.46 2.71 4.08
C ILE A 218 11.26 1.71 3.24
N LYS A 219 12.45 2.08 2.77
CA LYS A 219 13.32 1.18 2.01
C LYS A 219 13.80 -0.01 2.86
N LYS A 220 14.29 0.23 4.07
CA LYS A 220 14.71 -0.84 5.00
C LYS A 220 13.55 -1.77 5.35
N PHE A 221 12.36 -1.22 5.54
CA PHE A 221 11.13 -1.96 5.80
C PHE A 221 10.78 -2.87 4.61
N ALA A 222 10.72 -2.32 3.40
CA ALA A 222 10.43 -3.06 2.18
C ALA A 222 11.48 -4.15 1.89
N PHE A 223 12.76 -3.85 2.13
CA PHE A 223 13.85 -4.80 2.03
C PHE A 223 13.66 -5.95 3.02
N SER A 224 13.38 -5.63 4.28
CA SER A 224 13.18 -6.62 5.33
C SER A 224 11.99 -7.53 5.02
N ILE A 225 10.88 -6.99 4.51
CA ILE A 225 9.71 -7.80 4.12
C ILE A 225 10.02 -8.72 2.95
N THR A 226 10.72 -8.19 1.93
CA THR A 226 11.09 -8.93 0.71
C THR A 226 12.04 -10.09 1.03
N ASN A 227 12.93 -9.91 2.01
CA ASN A 227 13.92 -10.90 2.42
C ASN A 227 13.50 -11.74 3.64
N CYS A 228 12.21 -11.77 3.98
CA CYS A 228 11.67 -12.57 5.08
C CYS A 228 12.22 -12.21 6.48
N PHE A 229 12.57 -10.96 6.77
CA PHE A 229 13.11 -10.51 8.06
C PHE A 229 12.07 -9.73 8.88
N PRO A 230 11.04 -10.38 9.47
CA PRO A 230 9.92 -9.68 10.11
C PRO A 230 10.33 -8.87 11.34
N LEU A 231 11.28 -9.37 12.14
CA LEU A 231 11.76 -8.65 13.31
C LEU A 231 12.51 -7.37 12.90
N LEU A 232 13.33 -7.47 11.86
CA LEU A 232 14.08 -6.37 11.29
C LEU A 232 13.16 -5.30 10.67
N ALA A 233 12.07 -5.74 10.04
CA ALA A 233 11.05 -4.84 9.50
C ALA A 233 10.43 -3.98 10.62
N LEU A 234 10.07 -4.58 11.76
CA LEU A 234 9.50 -3.85 12.90
C LEU A 234 10.47 -2.80 13.45
N HIS A 235 11.73 -3.19 13.68
CA HIS A 235 12.77 -2.26 14.13
C HIS A 235 13.04 -1.13 13.13
N SER A 236 12.92 -1.39 11.83
CA SER A 236 13.12 -0.38 10.78
C SER A 236 12.11 0.76 10.85
N ILE A 237 10.94 0.54 11.45
CA ILE A 237 9.81 1.49 11.40
C ILE A 237 9.33 1.97 12.77
N GLU A 238 9.93 1.47 13.86
CA GLU A 238 9.54 1.74 15.24
C GLU A 238 9.53 3.25 15.57
N ASP A 239 10.68 3.90 15.35
CA ASP A 239 10.92 5.29 15.76
C ASP A 239 10.70 6.32 14.65
N VAL A 240 10.09 5.92 13.54
CA VAL A 240 9.87 6.83 12.42
C VAL A 240 8.88 7.93 12.81
N LYS A 241 9.34 9.17 12.88
CA LYS A 241 8.50 10.33 13.20
C LYS A 241 8.32 11.22 11.97
N ASP A 242 7.32 12.08 12.02
CA ASP A 242 7.10 13.15 11.04
C ASP A 242 6.96 12.65 9.59
N LEU A 243 6.27 11.52 9.40
CA LEU A 243 5.85 11.07 8.08
C LEU A 243 4.80 12.02 7.53
N MET A 244 5.00 12.47 6.30
CA MET A 244 4.06 13.36 5.64
C MET A 244 2.91 12.55 5.06
N SER A 245 1.70 12.79 5.57
CA SER A 245 0.46 12.18 5.09
C SER A 245 0.13 12.60 3.66
N GLU A 246 -0.77 11.86 3.01
CA GLU A 246 -1.33 12.20 1.71
C GLU A 246 -1.98 13.59 1.72
N GLU A 247 -2.69 13.98 2.78
CA GLU A 247 -3.30 15.30 2.90
C GLU A 247 -2.27 16.41 3.02
N GLU A 248 -1.16 16.17 3.73
CA GLU A 248 -0.07 17.15 3.83
C GLU A 248 0.66 17.32 2.50
N PHE A 249 0.87 16.22 1.76
CA PHE A 249 1.40 16.28 0.39
C PHE A 249 0.48 17.08 -0.53
N GLU A 250 -0.82 16.78 -0.50
CA GLU A 250 -1.83 17.45 -1.31
C GLU A 250 -1.85 18.96 -0.99
N LYS A 251 -1.92 19.33 0.29
CA LYS A 251 -1.86 20.73 0.74
C LYS A 251 -0.58 21.43 0.30
N PHE A 252 0.57 20.77 0.42
CA PHE A 252 1.85 21.33 -0.01
C PHE A 252 1.84 21.61 -1.51
N LEU A 253 1.41 20.67 -2.34
CA LEU A 253 1.33 20.87 -3.79
C LEU A 253 0.35 21.98 -4.16
N MET A 254 -0.83 21.98 -3.57
CA MET A 254 -1.84 23.02 -3.83
C MET A 254 -1.36 24.41 -3.40
N SER A 255 -0.57 24.52 -2.33
CA SER A 255 0.04 25.80 -1.92
C SER A 255 1.14 26.31 -2.86
N ASN A 256 1.71 25.42 -3.68
CA ASN A 256 2.74 25.73 -4.68
C ASN A 256 2.18 25.73 -6.10
N MET A 257 0.86 25.67 -6.25
CA MET A 257 0.18 25.77 -7.53
C MET A 257 0.05 27.25 -7.94
N GLN A 258 0.29 27.52 -9.22
CA GLN A 258 0.09 28.82 -9.84
C GLN A 258 -0.82 28.68 -11.05
N ILE A 259 -1.59 29.72 -11.32
CA ILE A 259 -2.37 29.84 -12.55
C ILE A 259 -1.78 30.99 -13.36
N LYS A 260 -1.39 30.68 -14.60
CA LYS A 260 -0.85 31.65 -15.55
C LYS A 260 -1.49 31.40 -16.90
N ASP A 261 -2.04 32.45 -17.50
CA ASP A 261 -2.67 32.41 -18.82
C ASP A 261 -3.70 31.28 -18.97
N GLY A 262 -4.48 31.04 -17.90
CA GLY A 262 -5.49 29.97 -17.86
C GLY A 262 -4.90 28.55 -17.89
N LYS A 263 -3.66 28.35 -17.42
CA LYS A 263 -3.02 27.04 -17.28
C LYS A 263 -2.54 26.82 -15.85
N ILE A 264 -2.47 25.55 -15.46
CA ILE A 264 -2.01 25.13 -14.15
C ILE A 264 -0.51 24.88 -14.21
N TYR A 265 0.23 25.48 -13.28
CA TYR A 265 1.63 25.23 -13.05
C TYR A 265 1.84 24.85 -11.60
N PHE A 266 2.81 23.98 -11.33
CA PHE A 266 3.28 23.75 -9.98
C PHE A 266 4.73 24.21 -9.88
N ASP A 267 5.04 25.05 -8.90
CA ASP A 267 6.44 25.42 -8.63
C ASP A 267 7.25 24.22 -8.12
N VAL A 268 6.55 23.20 -7.61
CA VAL A 268 7.09 21.90 -7.22
C VAL A 268 6.28 20.78 -7.86
N GLU A 269 6.93 19.94 -8.64
CA GLU A 269 6.31 18.79 -9.30
C GLU A 269 6.64 17.50 -8.57
N LEU A 270 5.69 16.56 -8.55
CA LEU A 270 5.96 15.21 -8.09
C LEU A 270 6.59 14.37 -9.18
N LEU A 271 7.50 13.50 -8.74
CA LEU A 271 7.97 12.35 -9.52
C LEU A 271 7.14 11.11 -9.13
N GLU A 272 7.21 10.05 -9.92
CA GLU A 272 6.45 8.80 -9.68
C GLU A 272 6.66 8.24 -8.27
N GLY A 273 7.85 8.42 -7.69
CA GLY A 273 8.20 8.00 -6.33
C GLY A 273 7.35 8.61 -5.21
N ALA A 274 6.63 9.71 -5.46
CA ALA A 274 5.74 10.35 -4.49
C ALA A 274 4.55 9.45 -4.11
N THR A 275 3.91 8.83 -5.10
CA THR A 275 2.78 7.93 -4.89
C THR A 275 3.19 6.73 -4.04
N TYR A 276 4.38 6.16 -4.32
CA TYR A 276 4.91 5.04 -3.56
C TYR A 276 5.35 5.43 -2.15
N TYR A 277 5.80 6.66 -1.93
CA TYR A 277 6.07 7.16 -0.59
C TYR A 277 4.82 7.13 0.28
N VAL A 278 3.68 7.62 -0.23
CA VAL A 278 2.42 7.63 0.51
C VAL A 278 1.94 6.21 0.85
N LEU A 279 2.03 5.28 -0.11
CA LEU A 279 1.80 3.85 0.18
C LEU A 279 2.72 3.38 1.32
N GLY A 280 4.00 3.71 1.28
CA GLY A 280 4.96 3.40 2.35
C GLY A 280 4.56 3.98 3.71
N VAL A 281 4.04 5.21 3.74
CA VAL A 281 3.50 5.85 4.96
C VAL A 281 2.32 5.06 5.51
N HIS A 282 1.37 4.65 4.66
CA HIS A 282 0.24 3.83 5.09
C HIS A 282 0.67 2.50 5.70
N LEU A 283 1.63 1.81 5.08
CA LEU A 283 2.17 0.56 5.63
C LEU A 283 2.87 0.77 6.97
N ILE A 284 3.71 1.81 7.09
CA ILE A 284 4.36 2.11 8.36
C ILE A 284 3.31 2.36 9.44
N ASN A 285 2.30 3.19 9.16
CA ASN A 285 1.24 3.49 10.11
C ASN A 285 0.44 2.23 10.51
N ARG A 286 0.27 1.28 9.59
CA ARG A 286 -0.44 0.02 9.84
C ARG A 286 0.36 -0.96 10.69
N TYR A 287 1.64 -1.12 10.39
CA TYR A 287 2.47 -2.22 10.90
C TYR A 287 3.42 -1.82 12.03
N ARG A 288 3.57 -0.52 12.30
CA ARG A 288 4.39 -0.06 13.43
C ARG A 288 3.89 -0.64 14.74
N ALA A 289 4.81 -1.21 15.49
CA ALA A 289 4.62 -1.62 16.88
C ALA A 289 5.77 -1.03 17.72
N LYS A 290 5.58 -0.97 19.03
CA LYS A 290 6.64 -0.61 19.97
C LYS A 290 7.34 -1.86 20.47
N ASN A 291 8.65 -1.80 20.62
CA ASN A 291 9.45 -2.81 21.31
C ASN A 291 9.07 -2.84 22.80
N PRO A 292 8.90 -4.02 23.42
CA PRO A 292 9.12 -5.36 22.86
C PRO A 292 7.95 -5.90 22.03
N TYR A 293 8.28 -6.65 20.96
CA TYR A 293 7.29 -7.11 19.99
C TYR A 293 6.72 -8.48 20.36
N SER A 294 5.42 -8.67 20.19
CA SER A 294 4.81 -10.00 20.29
C SER A 294 5.10 -10.85 19.05
N ILE A 295 4.99 -12.17 19.16
CA ILE A 295 5.04 -13.06 17.98
C ILE A 295 3.98 -12.69 16.94
N GLU A 296 2.82 -12.20 17.38
CA GLU A 296 1.77 -11.75 16.46
C GLU A 296 2.19 -10.51 15.67
N ASN A 297 3.04 -9.63 16.21
CA ASN A 297 3.60 -8.52 15.43
C ASN A 297 4.47 -9.05 14.27
N LEU A 298 5.28 -10.09 14.51
CA LEU A 298 6.10 -10.71 13.46
C LEU A 298 5.22 -11.40 12.41
N ARG A 299 4.16 -12.12 12.84
CA ARG A 299 3.19 -12.74 11.93
C ARG A 299 2.49 -11.71 11.06
N ASN A 300 2.10 -10.57 11.62
CA ASN A 300 1.51 -9.47 10.87
C ASN A 300 2.45 -8.99 9.76
N ILE A 301 3.75 -8.85 10.01
CA ILE A 301 4.71 -8.54 8.94
C ILE A 301 4.76 -9.65 7.87
N LEU A 302 4.79 -10.91 8.29
CA LEU A 302 4.81 -12.05 7.35
C LEU A 302 3.56 -12.10 6.44
N THR A 303 2.42 -11.52 6.86
CA THR A 303 1.22 -11.46 6.00
C THR A 303 1.44 -10.68 4.70
N ILE A 304 2.37 -9.71 4.69
CA ILE A 304 2.71 -8.91 3.51
C ILE A 304 4.06 -9.31 2.89
N SER A 305 4.72 -10.33 3.46
CA SER A 305 5.89 -10.97 2.86
C SER A 305 5.50 -11.90 1.69
N PRO A 306 6.46 -12.21 0.79
CA PRO A 306 6.28 -13.23 -0.24
C PRO A 306 5.75 -14.55 0.32
N LEU A 307 4.93 -15.26 -0.46
CA LEU A 307 4.26 -16.49 -0.03
C LEU A 307 5.21 -17.54 0.61
N PRO A 308 6.41 -17.81 0.06
CA PRO A 308 7.36 -18.73 0.70
C PRO A 308 7.82 -18.23 2.08
N CYS A 309 8.13 -16.94 2.21
CA CYS A 309 8.49 -16.32 3.49
C CYS A 309 7.38 -16.48 4.51
N ARG A 310 6.13 -16.26 4.10
CA ARG A 310 4.98 -16.35 5.00
C ARG A 310 4.80 -17.77 5.53
N ARG A 311 4.86 -18.78 4.65
CA ARG A 311 4.68 -20.17 5.07
C ARG A 311 5.80 -20.63 6.00
N ILE A 312 7.04 -20.55 5.52
CA ILE A 312 8.21 -21.00 6.28
C ILE A 312 8.39 -20.18 7.55
N GLY A 313 8.12 -18.86 7.48
CA GLY A 313 8.25 -17.99 8.63
C GLY A 313 7.24 -18.29 9.73
N ASN A 314 5.97 -18.59 9.37
CA ASN A 314 4.99 -19.00 10.36
C ASN A 314 5.36 -20.35 10.99
N GLU A 315 5.85 -21.33 10.21
CA GLU A 315 6.33 -22.61 10.72
C GLU A 315 7.47 -22.42 11.74
N ILE A 316 8.48 -21.59 11.41
CA ILE A 316 9.59 -21.29 12.32
C ILE A 316 9.10 -20.63 13.63
N LEU A 317 8.14 -19.70 13.54
CA LEU A 317 7.58 -19.04 14.72
C LEU A 317 6.76 -20.01 15.58
N ASP A 318 6.04 -20.94 14.96
CA ASP A 318 5.27 -21.97 15.65
C ASP A 318 6.18 -22.95 16.40
N ASP A 319 7.26 -23.40 15.75
CA ASP A 319 8.29 -24.25 16.36
C ASP A 319 8.99 -23.55 17.54
N LEU A 320 9.30 -22.26 17.39
CA LEU A 320 9.88 -21.46 18.47
C LEU A 320 8.91 -21.35 19.66
N LEU A 321 7.63 -21.06 19.41
CA LEU A 321 6.61 -21.00 20.45
C LEU A 321 6.40 -22.34 21.15
N ALA A 322 6.34 -23.45 20.39
CA ALA A 322 6.24 -24.79 20.95
C ALA A 322 7.43 -25.11 21.86
N SER A 323 8.64 -24.74 21.43
CA SER A 323 9.87 -24.90 22.19
C SER A 323 9.88 -24.09 23.49
N ILE A 324 9.46 -22.82 23.44
CA ILE A 324 9.36 -21.97 24.64
C ILE A 324 8.30 -22.52 25.60
N ASN A 325 7.14 -22.96 25.10
CA ASN A 325 6.09 -23.54 25.92
C ASN A 325 6.54 -24.85 26.60
N TYR A 326 7.36 -25.65 25.94
CA TYR A 326 7.99 -26.82 26.54
C TYR A 326 8.90 -26.42 27.72
N LEU A 327 9.74 -25.40 27.54
CA LEU A 327 10.62 -24.92 28.61
C LEU A 327 9.82 -24.31 29.78
N LEU A 328 8.76 -23.56 29.49
CA LEU A 328 7.85 -23.01 30.50
C LEU A 328 7.22 -24.13 31.35
N LYS A 329 6.71 -25.19 30.70
CA LYS A 329 6.02 -26.30 31.38
C LYS A 329 6.95 -27.15 32.23
N ASN A 330 8.16 -27.45 31.74
CA ASN A 330 9.05 -28.44 32.35
C ASN A 330 10.19 -27.82 33.17
N VAL A 331 10.67 -26.62 32.79
CA VAL A 331 11.82 -25.94 33.40
C VAL A 331 11.40 -24.72 34.21
N LYS A 332 10.24 -24.12 33.91
CA LYS A 332 9.72 -22.90 34.55
C LYS A 332 10.67 -21.69 34.39
N ILE A 333 11.17 -21.46 33.17
CA ILE A 333 11.96 -20.28 32.84
C ILE A 333 11.13 -19.00 32.91
N SER A 334 11.76 -17.88 33.27
CA SER A 334 11.13 -16.54 33.30
C SER A 334 12.20 -15.45 33.20
N GLY A 335 11.90 -14.39 32.45
CA GLY A 335 12.80 -13.26 32.17
C GLY A 335 13.33 -13.27 30.73
N GLU A 336 14.44 -12.54 30.54
CA GLU A 336 15.06 -12.34 29.22
C GLU A 336 16.16 -13.36 28.91
N TYR A 337 16.09 -13.94 27.72
CA TYR A 337 17.03 -14.95 27.23
C TYR A 337 17.44 -14.65 25.79
N SER A 338 18.72 -14.84 25.43
CA SER A 338 19.09 -14.86 24.02
C SER A 338 18.52 -16.10 23.33
N LEU A 339 18.25 -16.02 22.03
CA LEU A 339 17.78 -17.17 21.24
C LEU A 339 18.79 -18.34 21.28
N SER A 340 20.08 -18.04 21.35
CA SER A 340 21.16 -19.02 21.59
C SER A 340 21.00 -19.71 22.95
N SER A 341 20.68 -18.96 24.01
CA SER A 341 20.39 -19.53 25.34
C SER A 341 19.19 -20.48 25.30
N ILE A 342 18.10 -20.07 24.65
CA ILE A 342 16.90 -20.92 24.47
C ILE A 342 17.28 -22.21 23.73
N SER A 343 18.07 -22.11 22.66
CA SER A 343 18.52 -23.24 21.86
C SER A 343 19.38 -24.21 22.68
N SER A 344 20.29 -23.70 23.50
CA SER A 344 21.13 -24.51 24.40
C SER A 344 20.30 -25.24 25.46
N LEU A 345 19.27 -24.59 26.02
CA LEU A 345 18.37 -25.23 27.00
C LEU A 345 17.58 -26.39 26.40
N LEU A 346 17.15 -26.29 25.14
CA LEU A 346 16.41 -27.36 24.45
C LEU A 346 17.25 -28.61 24.18
N ARG A 347 18.59 -28.49 24.18
CA ARG A 347 19.50 -29.63 24.00
C ARG A 347 19.68 -30.47 25.27
N LEU A 348 19.27 -29.95 26.43
CA LEU A 348 19.36 -30.65 27.71
C LEU A 348 18.19 -31.63 27.86
N THR A 349 18.45 -32.83 28.33
CA THR A 349 17.42 -33.81 28.68
C THR A 349 16.65 -33.36 29.93
N VAL A 350 15.40 -33.80 30.09
CA VAL A 350 14.57 -33.51 31.29
C VAL A 350 15.27 -33.94 32.58
N GLY A 351 16.03 -35.04 32.55
CA GLY A 351 16.79 -35.54 33.69
C GLY A 351 18.00 -34.67 34.06
N GLU A 352 18.67 -34.06 33.09
CA GLU A 352 19.76 -33.10 33.31
C GLU A 352 19.19 -31.79 33.87
N ILE A 353 18.07 -31.32 33.32
CA ILE A 353 17.39 -30.11 33.79
C ILE A 353 16.91 -30.27 35.24
N ALA A 354 16.38 -31.45 35.60
CA ALA A 354 15.91 -31.73 36.95
C ALA A 354 17.06 -31.87 37.98
N ARG A 355 18.24 -32.35 37.55
CA ARG A 355 19.43 -32.51 38.41
C ARG A 355 20.20 -31.21 38.60
N GLU A 356 20.10 -30.26 37.68
CA GLU A 356 20.92 -29.04 37.66
C GLU A 356 20.13 -27.73 37.83
N LYS A 357 19.06 -27.72 38.65
CA LYS A 357 18.24 -26.50 38.85
C LYS A 357 19.04 -25.24 39.23
N GLU A 358 20.10 -25.37 40.03
CA GLU A 358 20.98 -24.26 40.41
C GLU A 358 22.01 -23.91 39.32
N ASN A 359 22.45 -24.89 38.52
CA ASN A 359 23.44 -24.71 37.44
C ASN A 359 22.85 -24.11 36.16
N ILE A 360 21.57 -24.36 35.88
CA ILE A 360 20.87 -23.84 34.69
C ILE A 360 20.81 -22.31 34.71
N LEU A 361 20.55 -21.70 35.87
CA LEU A 361 20.55 -20.24 36.03
C LEU A 361 21.95 -19.63 35.77
N ASP A 362 23.02 -20.32 36.14
CA ASP A 362 24.39 -19.89 35.85
C ASP A 362 24.77 -20.13 34.37
N LEU A 363 24.25 -21.18 33.74
CA LEU A 363 24.40 -21.45 32.31
C LEU A 363 23.70 -20.38 31.46
N ILE A 364 22.51 -19.96 31.89
CA ILE A 364 21.75 -18.82 31.36
C ILE A 364 22.52 -17.51 31.51
N ARG A 365 23.11 -17.26 32.69
CA ARG A 365 23.91 -16.05 32.95
C ARG A 365 25.18 -15.96 32.10
N ARG A 366 25.83 -17.08 31.80
CA ARG A 366 27.03 -17.13 30.93
C ARG A 366 26.74 -16.81 29.46
N HIS A 367 25.49 -16.92 29.02
CA HIS A 367 25.07 -16.60 27.64
C HIS A 367 24.42 -15.21 27.52
N LYS A 368 24.46 -14.40 28.60
CA LYS A 368 24.12 -12.98 28.54
C LYS A 368 25.30 -12.20 27.95
N LYS A 369 25.02 -11.60 26.80
CA LYS A 369 25.78 -10.52 26.17
C LYS A 369 27.14 -10.94 25.62
N ASP A 370 27.16 -11.14 24.31
CA ASP A 370 28.14 -10.46 23.47
C ASP A 370 27.51 -10.27 22.09
N CYS A 371 27.49 -9.02 21.61
CA CYS A 371 27.18 -8.77 20.22
C CYS A 371 28.33 -9.31 19.39
N SER A 372 28.18 -10.50 18.79
CA SER A 372 29.27 -11.10 18.02
C SER A 372 29.72 -10.18 16.89
N ASP A 373 31.00 -10.23 16.54
CA ASP A 373 31.54 -9.43 15.45
C ASP A 373 30.83 -9.73 14.11
N GLU A 374 30.36 -10.96 13.96
CA GLU A 374 29.54 -11.42 12.84
C GLU A 374 28.07 -11.51 13.25
N VAL A 375 27.23 -10.61 12.73
CA VAL A 375 25.76 -10.73 12.78
C VAL A 375 25.31 -11.68 11.69
N ASN A 376 24.51 -12.71 12.01
CA ASN A 376 24.01 -13.65 11.03
C ASN A 376 22.50 -13.47 10.80
N LEU A 377 22.14 -12.87 9.65
CA LEU A 377 20.74 -12.64 9.25
C LEU A 377 20.18 -13.80 8.40
N ASN A 378 20.46 -15.04 8.76
CA ASN A 378 19.88 -16.21 8.08
C ASN A 378 18.42 -16.46 8.51
N GLY A 379 17.67 -17.17 7.67
CA GLY A 379 16.28 -17.56 7.96
C GLY A 379 15.36 -16.35 8.08
N LEU A 380 14.80 -16.12 9.27
CA LEU A 380 13.92 -14.97 9.57
C LEU A 380 14.66 -13.73 10.06
N GLY A 381 15.99 -13.69 9.90
CA GLY A 381 16.82 -12.61 10.45
C GLY A 381 16.91 -12.66 11.98
N LEU A 382 16.56 -13.79 12.59
CA LEU A 382 16.66 -13.99 14.04
C LEU A 382 18.08 -14.43 14.40
N ASP A 383 18.99 -13.47 14.50
CA ASP A 383 20.37 -13.75 14.92
C ASP A 383 20.39 -14.37 16.33
N PRO A 384 20.97 -15.57 16.54
CA PRO A 384 20.90 -16.28 17.81
C PRO A 384 21.45 -15.52 19.02
N ASN A 385 22.48 -14.70 18.82
CA ASN A 385 23.18 -14.00 19.90
C ASN A 385 22.55 -12.63 20.18
N SER A 386 21.98 -12.01 19.16
CA SER A 386 21.43 -10.66 19.24
C SER A 386 19.92 -10.65 19.50
N THR A 387 19.21 -11.73 19.18
CA THR A 387 17.75 -11.84 19.40
C THR A 387 17.47 -12.23 20.84
N ILE A 388 16.66 -11.41 21.52
CA ILE A 388 16.20 -11.61 22.88
C ILE A 388 14.74 -12.09 22.86
N ILE A 389 14.47 -13.14 23.63
CA ILE A 389 13.15 -13.66 23.97
C ILE A 389 12.88 -13.29 25.42
N ASN A 390 11.89 -12.43 25.65
CA ASN A 390 11.42 -12.10 26.99
C ASN A 390 10.17 -12.93 27.32
N ILE A 391 10.21 -13.62 28.46
CA ILE A 391 9.21 -14.58 28.92
C ILE A 391 8.72 -14.15 30.31
N GLU A 392 7.72 -13.27 30.31
CA GLU A 392 6.99 -12.83 31.51
C GLU A 392 5.51 -13.19 31.34
N ASP A 393 4.60 -12.22 31.37
CA ASP A 393 3.16 -12.43 31.14
C ASP A 393 2.84 -12.82 29.68
N LYS A 394 3.71 -12.43 28.75
CA LYS A 394 3.63 -12.73 27.31
C LYS A 394 5.03 -13.01 26.76
N ILE A 395 5.10 -13.86 25.74
CA ILE A 395 6.32 -14.09 24.98
C ILE A 395 6.51 -12.94 24.00
N THR A 396 7.63 -12.22 24.15
CA THR A 396 8.02 -11.13 23.25
C THR A 396 9.43 -11.33 22.73
N ILE A 397 9.73 -10.69 21.60
CA ILE A 397 10.96 -10.84 20.85
C ILE A 397 11.46 -9.47 20.36
N TYR A 398 12.75 -9.22 20.51
CA TYR A 398 13.42 -7.99 20.07
C TYR A 398 14.91 -8.25 19.87
N TYR A 399 15.63 -7.30 19.26
CA TYR A 399 17.08 -7.34 19.25
C TYR A 399 17.61 -6.63 20.48
N SER A 400 18.71 -7.13 21.04
CA SER A 400 19.45 -6.47 22.11
C SER A 400 19.79 -5.03 21.70
N SER A 401 19.60 -4.08 22.62
CA SER A 401 19.95 -2.67 22.42
C SER A 401 21.42 -2.45 22.06
N GLU A 402 22.30 -3.37 22.49
CA GLU A 402 23.74 -3.32 22.18
C GLU A 402 24.05 -3.76 20.72
N CYS A 403 23.13 -4.44 20.05
CA CYS A 403 23.32 -4.98 18.70
C CYS A 403 22.51 -4.30 17.61
N ILE A 404 21.49 -3.53 17.97
CA ILE A 404 20.51 -3.02 17.01
C ILE A 404 21.17 -2.17 15.91
N ASP A 405 22.07 -1.26 16.28
CA ASP A 405 22.74 -0.37 15.31
C ASP A 405 23.57 -1.16 14.30
N LYS A 406 24.21 -2.24 14.75
CA LYS A 406 25.02 -3.11 13.91
C LYS A 406 24.16 -3.93 12.95
N ILE A 407 23.05 -4.48 13.44
CA ILE A 407 22.07 -5.21 12.64
C ILE A 407 21.47 -4.29 11.56
N MET A 408 21.06 -3.08 11.96
CA MET A 408 20.52 -2.07 11.05
C MET A 408 21.57 -1.56 10.06
N GLY A 409 22.85 -1.54 10.47
CA GLY A 409 24.00 -1.25 9.60
C GLY A 409 24.10 -2.21 8.42
N LYS A 410 23.93 -3.52 8.64
CA LYS A 410 24.00 -4.52 7.56
C LYS A 410 22.95 -4.31 6.47
N ILE A 411 21.74 -3.88 6.80
CA ILE A 411 20.72 -3.55 5.78
C ILE A 411 21.21 -2.43 4.88
N ARG A 412 21.89 -1.43 5.46
CA ARG A 412 22.40 -0.29 4.71
C ARG A 412 23.44 -0.74 3.69
N ASP A 413 24.29 -1.67 4.07
CA ASP A 413 25.30 -2.25 3.16
C ASP A 413 24.61 -2.97 2.00
N PHE A 414 23.63 -3.85 2.29
CA PHE A 414 22.85 -4.54 1.26
C PHE A 414 22.02 -3.63 0.34
N LEU A 415 21.64 -2.43 0.80
CA LEU A 415 20.89 -1.46 0.00
C LEU A 415 21.80 -0.58 -0.89
N ASN A 416 23.11 -0.58 -0.65
CA ASN A 416 24.09 0.22 -1.38
C ASN A 416 24.94 -0.59 -2.38
N GLU A 417 24.90 -1.92 -2.27
CA GLU A 417 25.38 -2.87 -3.30
C GLU A 417 24.35 -2.99 -4.44
#